data_AF-A0A3V6SY80-F1
#
_entry.id   AF-A0A3V6SY80-F1
#
_cell.length_a   1.000
_cell.length_b   1.000
_cell.length_c   1.000
_cell.angle_alpha   90.00
_cell.angle_beta   90.00
_cell.angle_gamma   90.00
#
_symmetry.space_group_name_H-M   'P 1'
#
loop_
_entity.id
_entity.type
_entity.pdbx_description
1 polymer ?
#
loop_
_entity_poly.entity_id
_entity_poly.type
_entity_poly.pdbx_seq_one_letter_code
_entity_poly.pdbx_strand_id
1 'polypeptide(L)'
;MIHVSVHPDIEFSDVASKYADALQIWKNGGDLPPVFGNEGQWEENWRLRDSFVFKIHIRLPEEPEWPSRVPGSARKSNSYLVYSRHYLYPNRLQVISIMSPKAHEMARTSYMAEIERRAEEFQSVSFD
;
A
#
# COMPACT_ATOMS: atom_id res chain seq x y z
N MET A 1 9.11 4.93 -16.18
CA MET A 1 9.02 5.59 -14.86
C MET A 1 7.70 5.20 -14.22
N ILE A 2 7.75 4.79 -12.96
CA ILE A 2 6.60 4.47 -12.13
C ILE A 2 5.91 5.77 -11.69
N HIS A 3 4.58 5.79 -11.76
CA HIS A 3 3.73 6.84 -11.24
C HIS A 3 2.77 6.29 -10.21
N VAL A 4 2.63 6.99 -9.09
CA VAL A 4 1.75 6.60 -7.99
C VAL A 4 0.68 7.68 -7.80
N SER A 5 -0.58 7.29 -7.84
CA SER A 5 -1.72 8.15 -7.46
C SER A 5 -2.29 7.73 -6.10
N VAL A 6 -3.20 8.54 -5.58
CA VAL A 6 -3.89 8.29 -4.30
C VAL A 6 -5.39 8.22 -4.59
N HIS A 7 -6.06 7.22 -4.03
CA HIS A 7 -7.52 7.11 -4.12
C HIS A 7 -8.20 8.30 -3.41
N PRO A 8 -9.26 8.91 -3.97
CA PRO A 8 -9.86 10.13 -3.42
C PRO A 8 -10.40 9.96 -1.99
N ASP A 9 -11.03 8.82 -1.68
CA ASP A 9 -11.62 8.53 -0.38
C ASP A 9 -10.66 7.80 0.58
N ILE A 10 -9.36 8.09 0.49
CA ILE A 10 -8.35 7.39 1.29
C ILE A 10 -8.36 7.83 2.76
N GLU A 11 -8.07 6.89 3.64
CA GLU A 11 -7.81 7.14 5.04
C GLU A 11 -6.49 7.90 5.21
N PHE A 12 -6.42 8.81 6.19
CA PHE A 12 -5.20 9.59 6.47
C PHE A 12 -4.63 10.31 5.24
N SER A 13 -5.46 11.05 4.49
CA SER A 13 -5.11 11.70 3.21
C SER A 13 -3.73 12.37 3.16
N ASP A 14 -3.35 13.12 4.19
CA ASP A 14 -2.05 13.80 4.28
C ASP A 14 -0.88 12.81 4.38
N VAL A 15 -1.06 11.73 5.14
CA VAL A 15 -0.06 10.66 5.29
C VAL A 15 0.01 9.82 4.02
N ALA A 16 -1.14 9.48 3.46
CA ALA A 16 -1.27 8.73 2.21
C ALA A 16 -0.56 9.43 1.05
N SER A 17 -0.71 10.75 0.92
CA SER A 17 -0.05 11.55 -0.11
C SER A 17 1.49 11.48 0.03
N LYS A 18 2.00 11.70 1.24
CA LYS A 18 3.44 11.59 1.51
C LYS A 18 3.99 10.18 1.24
N TYR A 19 3.20 9.14 1.57
CA TYR A 19 3.61 7.76 1.38
C TYR A 19 3.49 7.32 -0.09
N ALA A 20 2.58 7.90 -0.87
CA ALA A 20 2.53 7.73 -2.30
C ALA A 20 3.80 8.30 -2.99
N ASP A 21 4.24 9.49 -2.58
CA ASP A 21 5.49 10.08 -3.08
C ASP A 21 6.71 9.19 -2.73
N ALA A 22 6.78 8.73 -1.47
CA ALA A 22 7.84 7.83 -1.03
C ALA A 22 7.82 6.49 -1.78
N LEU A 23 6.63 5.92 -2.03
CA LEU A 23 6.44 4.72 -2.83
C LEU A 23 6.88 4.94 -4.28
N GLN A 24 6.56 6.09 -4.87
CA GLN A 24 6.98 6.43 -6.22
C GLN A 24 8.50 6.49 -6.35
N ILE A 25 9.18 7.14 -5.40
CA ILE A 25 10.64 7.23 -5.38
C ILE A 25 11.26 5.83 -5.26
N TRP A 26 10.77 5.03 -4.30
CA TRP A 26 11.27 3.68 -4.06
C TRP A 26 11.08 2.76 -5.28
N LYS A 27 9.90 2.75 -5.90
CA LYS A 27 9.61 1.93 -7.08
C LYS A 27 10.32 2.41 -8.35
N ASN A 28 10.89 3.61 -8.35
CA ASN A 28 11.77 4.12 -9.41
C ASN A 28 13.27 3.89 -9.12
N GLY A 29 13.63 3.09 -8.12
CA GLY A 29 15.01 2.72 -7.82
C GLY A 29 15.68 3.54 -6.71
N GLY A 30 14.92 4.38 -6.00
CA GLY A 30 15.40 5.02 -4.77
C GLY A 30 15.52 4.03 -3.60
N ASP A 31 16.07 4.50 -2.48
CA ASP A 31 16.20 3.70 -1.26
C ASP A 31 14.83 3.38 -0.63
N LEU A 32 14.77 2.27 0.12
CA LEU A 32 13.59 1.91 0.91
C LEU A 32 13.30 3.01 1.95
N PRO A 33 12.12 3.65 1.92
CA PRO A 33 11.79 4.70 2.87
C PRO A 33 11.85 4.21 4.31
N PRO A 34 12.35 5.02 5.27
CA PRO A 34 12.47 4.60 6.67
C PRO A 34 11.11 4.36 7.34
N VAL A 35 10.02 4.83 6.74
CA VAL A 35 8.65 4.56 7.22
C VAL A 35 8.12 3.21 6.76
N PHE A 36 8.73 2.60 5.73
CA PHE A 36 8.30 1.33 5.16
C PHE A 36 9.03 0.14 5.80
N GLY A 37 8.25 -0.91 5.99
CA GLY A 37 8.69 -2.21 6.42
C GLY A 37 8.51 -3.25 5.34
N ASN A 38 8.13 -4.46 5.74
CA ASN A 38 8.01 -5.57 4.82
C ASN A 38 6.87 -5.36 3.82
N GLU A 39 7.16 -5.59 2.54
CA GLU A 39 6.18 -5.64 1.47
C GLU A 39 5.73 -7.08 1.26
N GLY A 40 4.42 -7.30 1.15
CA GLY A 40 3.82 -8.60 0.94
C GLY A 40 2.60 -8.53 0.05
N GLN A 41 2.09 -9.71 -0.29
CA GLN A 41 0.82 -9.84 -1.01
C GLN A 41 -0.28 -10.29 -0.03
N TRP A 42 -1.44 -10.63 -0.55
CA TRP A 42 -2.55 -11.20 0.22
C TRP A 42 -2.58 -12.72 0.00
N GLU A 43 -1.64 -13.44 0.61
CA GLU A 43 -1.42 -14.87 0.34
C GLU A 43 -2.66 -15.74 0.62
N GLU A 44 -3.47 -15.32 1.60
CA GLU A 44 -4.70 -15.99 2.01
C GLU A 44 -5.96 -15.44 1.29
N ASN A 45 -5.86 -14.38 0.50
CA ASN A 45 -6.97 -13.82 -0.29
C ASN A 45 -6.60 -13.77 -1.79
N TRP A 46 -7.01 -14.81 -2.51
CA TRP A 46 -6.74 -14.97 -3.94
C TRP A 46 -7.32 -13.84 -4.80
N ARG A 47 -8.47 -13.25 -4.44
CA ARG A 47 -9.09 -12.16 -5.21
C ARG A 47 -8.20 -10.92 -5.24
N LEU A 48 -7.68 -10.53 -4.08
CA LEU A 48 -6.79 -9.38 -3.98
C LEU A 48 -5.46 -9.61 -4.69
N ARG A 49 -4.96 -10.86 -4.65
CA ARG A 49 -3.78 -11.24 -5.41
C ARG A 49 -4.02 -11.12 -6.91
N ASP A 50 -5.17 -11.60 -7.40
CA ASP A 50 -5.54 -11.53 -8.82
C ASP A 50 -5.82 -10.09 -9.27
N SER A 51 -6.28 -9.23 -8.36
CA SER A 51 -6.46 -7.77 -8.58
C SER A 51 -5.18 -6.94 -8.39
N PHE A 52 -4.01 -7.58 -8.37
CA PHE A 52 -2.69 -6.93 -8.24
C PHE A 52 -2.58 -5.99 -7.04
N VAL A 53 -3.18 -6.38 -5.91
CA VAL A 53 -3.13 -5.62 -4.66
C VAL A 53 -1.97 -6.11 -3.78
N PHE A 54 -1.25 -5.15 -3.22
CA PHE A 54 -0.09 -5.36 -2.35
C PHE A 54 -0.29 -4.62 -1.03
N LYS A 55 0.47 -5.04 -0.02
CA LYS A 55 0.50 -4.39 1.30
C LYS A 55 1.94 -4.15 1.74
N ILE A 56 2.20 -3.01 2.36
CA ILE A 56 3.48 -2.68 2.99
C ILE A 56 3.19 -2.39 4.45
N HIS A 57 3.90 -3.05 5.38
CA HIS A 57 3.89 -2.63 6.77
C HIS A 57 4.46 -1.21 6.88
N ILE A 58 3.73 -0.30 7.51
CA ILE A 58 4.16 1.09 7.69
C ILE A 58 4.24 1.45 9.16
N ARG A 59 5.10 2.42 9.50
CA ARG A 59 4.91 3.20 10.72
C ARG A 59 4.11 4.45 10.39
N LEU A 60 3.20 4.87 11.26
CA LEU A 60 2.56 6.18 11.19
C LEU A 60 3.46 7.28 11.79
N PRO A 61 3.22 8.57 11.51
CA PRO A 61 4.09 9.66 11.98
C PRO A 61 4.34 9.70 13.49
N GLU A 62 3.33 9.34 14.30
CA GLU A 62 3.40 9.32 15.76
C GLU A 62 4.02 8.03 16.33
N GLU A 63 4.25 7.02 15.50
CA GLU A 63 4.84 5.76 15.92
C GLU A 63 6.38 5.83 15.94
N PRO A 64 7.02 5.10 16.89
CA PRO A 64 8.47 5.07 17.00
C PRO A 64 9.13 4.52 15.73
N GLU A 65 10.39 4.91 15.53
CA GLU A 65 11.19 4.40 14.41
C GLU A 65 11.42 2.89 14.52
N TRP A 66 11.67 2.26 13.36
CA TRP A 66 12.10 0.87 13.35
C TRP A 66 13.45 0.73 14.08
N PRO A 67 13.66 -0.37 14.82
CA PRO A 67 14.98 -0.61 15.41
C PRO A 67 16.04 -0.69 14.31
N SER A 68 17.15 0.03 14.50
CA SER A 68 18.21 0.22 13.48
C SER A 68 18.84 -1.07 12.93
N ARG A 69 18.74 -2.16 13.69
CA ARG A 69 19.28 -3.48 13.32
C ARG A 69 18.28 -4.38 12.59
N VAL A 70 17.04 -3.95 12.41
CA VAL A 70 15.99 -4.76 11.78
C VAL A 70 15.96 -4.47 10.28
N PRO A 71 16.25 -5.46 9.42
CA PRO A 71 16.19 -5.29 7.97
C PRO A 71 14.75 -5.02 7.52
N GLY A 72 14.57 -4.33 6.39
CA GLY A 72 13.26 -3.93 5.85
C GLY A 72 12.23 -5.07 5.82
N SER A 73 12.65 -6.25 5.34
CA SER A 73 11.81 -7.46 5.24
C SER A 73 11.36 -8.04 6.59
N ALA A 74 12.02 -7.68 7.69
CA ALA A 74 11.66 -8.11 9.04
C ALA A 74 10.84 -7.06 9.81
N ARG A 75 10.68 -5.84 9.26
CA ARG A 75 9.88 -4.78 9.88
C ARG A 75 8.39 -5.08 9.70
N LYS A 76 7.69 -5.27 10.81
CA LYS A 76 6.25 -5.56 10.85
C LYS A 76 5.58 -4.62 11.86
N SER A 77 4.41 -4.12 11.48
CA SER A 77 3.50 -3.31 12.30
C SER A 77 2.05 -3.73 12.07
N ASN A 78 1.13 -3.22 12.88
CA ASN A 78 -0.31 -3.43 12.69
C ASN A 78 -0.96 -2.32 11.83
N SER A 79 -0.16 -1.68 10.98
CA SER A 79 -0.58 -0.65 10.03
C SER A 79 -0.09 -1.01 8.63
N TYR A 80 -0.96 -0.99 7.62
CA TYR A 80 -0.59 -1.25 6.23
C TYR A 80 -0.84 -0.04 5.34
N LEU A 81 0.12 0.23 4.45
CA LEU A 81 -0.14 0.93 3.20
C LEU A 81 -0.58 -0.10 2.17
N VAL A 82 -1.77 0.06 1.62
CA VAL A 82 -2.33 -0.84 0.60
C VAL A 82 -2.35 -0.12 -0.74
N TYR A 83 -1.78 -0.76 -1.75
CA TYR A 83 -1.73 -0.20 -3.10
C TYR A 83 -2.07 -1.27 -4.14
N SER A 84 -2.60 -0.84 -5.28
CA SER A 84 -2.82 -1.70 -6.45
C SER A 84 -1.91 -1.28 -7.60
N ARG A 85 -1.50 -2.25 -8.43
CA ARG A 85 -0.82 -2.00 -9.71
C ARG A 85 -1.81 -2.19 -10.85
N HIS A 86 -1.80 -1.29 -11.81
CA HIS A 86 -2.68 -1.42 -12.97
C HIS A 86 -2.20 -2.55 -13.88
N TYR A 87 -3.13 -3.37 -14.38
CA TYR A 87 -2.83 -4.52 -15.23
C TYR A 87 -2.31 -4.10 -16.61
N LEU A 88 -3.08 -3.27 -17.34
CA LEU A 88 -2.70 -2.78 -18.67
C LEU A 88 -1.56 -1.75 -18.67
N TYR A 89 -1.41 -0.98 -17.60
CA TYR A 89 -0.37 0.05 -17.45
C TYR A 89 0.50 -0.25 -16.21
N PRO A 90 1.42 -1.23 -16.27
CA PRO A 90 2.17 -1.69 -15.09
C PRO A 90 3.01 -0.62 -14.39
N ASN A 91 3.25 0.52 -15.06
CA ASN A 91 3.92 1.67 -14.50
C ASN A 91 3.00 2.61 -13.69
N ARG A 92 1.70 2.31 -13.61
CA ARG A 92 0.71 3.02 -12.79
C ARG A 92 0.41 2.20 -11.55
N LEU A 93 0.57 2.83 -10.39
CA LEU A 93 0.07 2.32 -9.12
C LEU A 93 -0.87 3.34 -8.50
N GLN A 94 -1.75 2.85 -7.63
CA GLN A 94 -2.59 3.71 -6.81
C GLN A 94 -2.54 3.20 -5.37
N VAL A 95 -2.29 4.11 -4.43
CA VAL A 95 -2.52 3.85 -3.01
C VAL A 95 -4.03 3.89 -2.79
N ILE A 96 -4.59 2.77 -2.33
CA ILE A 96 -6.05 2.58 -2.22
C ILE A 96 -6.54 2.56 -0.77
N SER A 97 -5.67 2.36 0.21
CA SER A 97 -6.03 2.42 1.63
C SER A 97 -4.81 2.57 2.54
N ILE A 98 -5.05 3.17 3.72
CA ILE A 98 -4.22 2.96 4.90
C ILE A 98 -5.04 2.20 5.95
N MET A 99 -4.68 0.93 6.17
CA MET A 99 -5.30 0.09 7.19
C MET A 99 -4.58 0.30 8.52
N SER A 100 -5.18 0.97 9.49
CA SER A 100 -4.57 1.26 10.79
C SER A 100 -5.67 1.56 11.82
N PRO A 101 -5.47 1.32 13.13
CA PRO A 101 -4.28 0.74 13.79
C PRO A 101 -4.30 -0.79 13.92
N LYS A 102 -5.27 -1.45 13.29
CA LYS A 102 -5.54 -2.89 13.46
C LYS A 102 -5.57 -3.63 12.13
N ALA A 103 -4.58 -3.39 11.29
CA ALA A 103 -4.55 -3.89 9.91
C ALA A 103 -4.70 -5.42 9.82
N HIS A 104 -4.11 -6.18 10.73
CA HIS A 104 -4.27 -7.63 10.79
C HIS A 104 -5.72 -8.06 11.11
N GLU A 105 -6.45 -7.31 11.94
CA GLU A 105 -7.84 -7.60 12.28
C GLU A 105 -8.76 -7.16 11.13
N MET A 106 -8.54 -5.96 10.59
CA MET A 106 -9.26 -5.43 9.43
C MET A 106 -9.16 -6.35 8.21
N ALA A 107 -8.01 -7.04 8.04
CA ALA A 107 -7.81 -8.04 6.99
C ALA A 107 -8.75 -9.25 7.07
N ARG A 108 -9.46 -9.41 8.19
CA ARG A 108 -10.42 -10.50 8.46
C ARG A 108 -11.88 -10.01 8.50
N THR A 109 -12.13 -8.76 8.10
CA THR A 109 -13.47 -8.17 8.10
C THR A 109 -13.97 -7.90 6.69
N SER A 110 -15.20 -7.38 6.59
CA SER A 110 -15.79 -6.90 5.34
C SER A 110 -15.01 -5.74 4.70
N TYR A 111 -14.06 -5.13 5.39
CA TYR A 111 -13.22 -4.07 4.85
C TYR A 111 -12.44 -4.52 3.60
N MET A 112 -12.16 -5.81 3.47
CA MET A 112 -11.48 -6.34 2.28
C MET A 112 -12.32 -6.21 1.00
N ALA A 113 -13.66 -6.20 1.10
CA ALA A 113 -14.51 -5.94 -0.06
C ALA A 113 -14.37 -4.51 -0.58
N GLU A 114 -14.11 -3.54 0.32
CA GLU A 114 -13.82 -2.16 -0.07
C GLU A 114 -12.46 -2.05 -0.77
N ILE A 115 -11.45 -2.80 -0.30
CA ILE A 115 -10.15 -2.88 -0.98
C ILE A 115 -10.29 -3.48 -2.37
N GLU A 116 -11.07 -4.57 -2.52
CA GLU A 116 -11.39 -5.18 -3.82
C GLU A 116 -12.06 -4.16 -4.75
N ARG A 117 -13.11 -3.46 -4.28
CA ARG A 117 -13.83 -2.44 -5.04
C ARG A 117 -12.91 -1.32 -5.53
N ARG A 118 -12.09 -0.73 -4.65
CA ARG A 118 -11.15 0.35 -5.03
C ARG A 118 -10.09 -0.11 -6.03
N ALA A 119 -9.63 -1.37 -5.90
CA ALA A 119 -8.70 -1.95 -6.86
C ALA A 119 -9.36 -2.13 -8.24
N GLU A 120 -10.59 -2.63 -8.30
CA GLU A 120 -11.36 -2.76 -9.55
C GLU A 120 -11.62 -1.41 -10.22
N GLU A 121 -11.96 -0.39 -9.44
CA GLU A 121 -12.12 0.99 -9.94
C GLU A 121 -10.82 1.47 -10.58
N PHE A 122 -9.67 1.23 -9.95
CA PHE A 122 -8.39 1.58 -10.53
C PHE A 122 -8.11 0.84 -11.84
N GLN A 123 -8.47 -0.45 -11.97
CA GLN A 123 -8.29 -1.20 -13.23
C GLN A 123 -9.18 -0.68 -14.36
N SER A 124 -10.26 0.04 -14.05
CA SER A 124 -11.15 0.65 -15.04
C SER A 124 -10.62 1.97 -15.61
N VAL A 125 -9.57 2.54 -15.00
CA VAL A 125 -8.99 3.82 -15.42
C VAL A 125 -8.17 3.63 -16.70
N SER A 126 -8.53 4.38 -17.73
CA SER A 126 -7.69 4.52 -18.93
C SER A 126 -6.70 5.66 -18.75
N PHE A 127 -5.47 5.45 -19.22
CA PHE A 127 -4.42 6.47 -19.22
C PHE A 127 -4.05 6.77 -20.66
N ASP A 128 -4.09 8.04 -21.01
CA ASP A 128 -3.63 8.56 -22.30
C ASP A 128 -2.09 8.62 -22.40
#